data_AF-A0A942AII0-F1
#
_entry.id   AF-A0A942AII0-F1
#
_cell.length_a   1.000
_cell.length_b   1.000
_cell.length_c   1.000
_cell.angle_alpha   90.00
_cell.angle_beta   90.00
_cell.angle_gamma   90.00
#
_symmetry.space_group_name_H-M   'P 1'
#
loop_
_entity.id
_entity.type
_entity.pdbx_description
1 polymer ?
#
loop_
_entity_poly.entity_id
_entity_poly.type
_entity_poly.pdbx_seq_one_letter_code
_entity_poly.pdbx_strand_id
1 'polypeptide(L)'
;MIQKEYVHASFCTGIGACELAAMWMGWRNAFSCEIDPFCHQVLKYYYPHIKHYENIFGTDFSEWRGRVNVITAGFPCFVAGTPVLTKRGFLPIDEVRIGDEVLTTDRSYHPVECTMRHTANEIIYLRAQGMYKELKCTPNHPFYARSKRRYYENGTIKTVYGEAKYVKASELAKGDKVGYPIHEGSDTSFTTAFWKLVGAWIADGWTDIGKR
;
A
#
# COMPACT_ATOMS: atom_id res chain seq x y z
N MET A 1 -23.07 -18.81 31.58
CA MET A 1 -22.97 -18.19 30.24
C MET A 1 -21.67 -18.67 29.63
N ILE A 2 -21.72 -19.44 28.54
CA ILE A 2 -20.49 -19.89 27.86
C ILE A 2 -19.95 -18.67 27.11
N GLN A 3 -18.85 -18.10 27.59
CA GLN A 3 -18.19 -16.98 26.94
C GLN A 3 -17.64 -17.49 25.60
N LYS A 4 -18.09 -16.91 24.49
CA LYS A 4 -17.63 -17.28 23.15
C LYS A 4 -16.12 -17.03 23.07
N GLU A 5 -15.33 -18.08 22.88
CA GLU A 5 -13.89 -17.97 22.72
C GLU A 5 -13.59 -17.30 21.37
N TYR A 6 -13.04 -16.09 21.41
CA TYR A 6 -12.64 -15.36 20.20
C TYR A 6 -11.26 -15.82 19.75
N VAL A 7 -11.13 -16.06 18.45
CA VAL A 7 -9.87 -16.43 17.80
C VAL A 7 -9.28 -15.20 17.14
N HIS A 8 -8.07 -14.87 17.53
CA HIS A 8 -7.30 -13.72 17.07
C HIS A 8 -6.17 -14.13 16.12
N ALA A 9 -5.95 -13.39 15.04
CA ALA A 9 -4.78 -13.54 14.18
C ALA A 9 -4.12 -12.19 13.94
N SER A 10 -2.79 -12.17 13.88
CA SER A 10 -2.05 -10.93 13.71
C SER A 10 -1.12 -10.96 12.50
N PHE A 11 -1.10 -9.85 11.76
CA PHE A 11 -0.21 -9.60 10.63
C PHE A 11 0.62 -8.33 10.87
N CYS A 12 1.86 -8.32 10.39
CA CYS A 12 2.81 -7.22 10.67
C CYS A 12 2.85 -6.94 12.18
N THR A 13 2.94 -8.03 12.96
CA THR A 13 2.72 -8.08 14.40
C THR A 13 3.69 -7.20 15.19
N GLY A 14 4.90 -6.98 14.67
CA GLY A 14 6.02 -6.45 15.45
C GLY A 14 6.33 -7.36 16.64
N ILE A 15 6.50 -6.78 17.83
CA ILE A 15 6.93 -7.51 19.04
C ILE A 15 5.79 -8.20 19.81
N GLY A 16 4.56 -8.22 19.29
CA GLY A 16 3.47 -9.01 19.88
C GLY A 16 2.52 -8.29 20.82
N ALA A 17 2.31 -6.98 20.62
CA ALA A 17 1.40 -6.19 21.46
C ALA A 17 -0.06 -6.63 21.33
N CYS A 18 -0.49 -7.03 20.12
CA CYS A 18 -1.86 -7.48 19.86
C CYS A 18 -2.12 -8.86 20.46
N GLU A 19 -1.14 -9.75 20.41
CA GLU A 19 -1.18 -11.08 21.02
C GLU A 19 -1.25 -10.99 22.54
N LEU A 20 -0.53 -10.03 23.14
CA LEU A 20 -0.58 -9.76 24.57
C LEU A 20 -1.98 -9.27 24.98
N ALA A 21 -2.53 -8.33 24.22
CA ALA A 21 -3.89 -7.84 24.44
C ALA A 21 -4.93 -8.97 24.28
N ALA A 22 -4.81 -9.79 23.25
CA ALA A 22 -5.68 -10.96 23.05
C ALA A 22 -5.60 -11.93 24.24
N MET A 23 -4.40 -12.20 24.78
CA MET A 23 -4.24 -13.00 25.99
C MET A 23 -4.91 -12.37 27.20
N TRP A 24 -4.74 -11.05 27.42
CA TRP A 24 -5.41 -10.33 28.51
C TRP A 24 -6.93 -10.37 28.42
N MET A 25 -7.48 -10.41 27.20
CA MET A 25 -8.91 -10.53 26.93
C MET A 25 -9.44 -11.97 27.01
N GLY A 26 -8.57 -12.95 27.28
CA GLY A 26 -8.93 -14.38 27.28
C GLY A 26 -9.23 -14.94 25.89
N TRP A 27 -8.70 -14.31 24.83
CA TRP A 27 -8.85 -14.75 23.45
C TRP A 27 -7.73 -15.71 23.06
N ARG A 28 -8.01 -16.59 22.10
CA ARG A 28 -7.04 -17.54 21.57
C ARG A 28 -6.29 -16.91 20.40
N ASN A 29 -4.97 -16.76 20.54
CA ASN A 29 -4.10 -16.43 19.41
C ASN A 29 -3.97 -17.64 18.47
N ALA A 30 -4.34 -17.49 17.21
CA ALA A 30 -4.21 -18.50 16.17
C ALA A 30 -2.81 -18.51 15.57
N PHE A 31 -2.38 -17.34 15.09
CA PHE A 31 -1.06 -17.16 14.51
C PHE A 31 -0.61 -15.70 14.58
N SER A 32 0.70 -15.51 14.39
CA SER A 32 1.33 -14.23 14.12
C SER A 32 2.09 -14.30 12.80
N CYS A 33 2.15 -13.20 12.06
CA CYS A 33 2.89 -13.08 10.81
C CYS A 33 3.78 -11.83 10.85
N GLU A 34 5.10 -12.02 10.90
CA GLU A 34 6.08 -10.94 10.99
C GLU A 34 7.34 -11.26 10.20
N ILE A 35 7.75 -10.32 9.36
CA ILE A 35 8.88 -10.44 8.43
C ILE A 35 10.21 -10.04 9.08
N ASP A 36 10.18 -9.16 10.09
CA ASP A 36 11.37 -8.72 10.80
C ASP A 36 11.94 -9.87 11.69
N PRO A 37 13.18 -10.34 11.45
CA PRO A 37 13.73 -11.49 12.16
C PRO A 37 13.80 -11.31 13.68
N PHE A 38 14.09 -10.10 14.16
CA PHE A 38 14.18 -9.81 15.58
C PHE A 38 12.80 -9.92 16.24
N CYS A 39 11.80 -9.25 15.66
CA CYS A 39 10.42 -9.31 16.14
C CYS A 39 9.88 -10.75 16.08
N HIS A 40 10.18 -11.47 14.99
CA HIS A 40 9.80 -12.87 14.83
C HIS A 40 10.41 -13.78 15.92
N GLN A 41 11.67 -13.53 16.32
CA GLN A 41 12.31 -14.24 17.42
C GLN A 41 11.64 -13.93 18.78
N VAL A 42 11.28 -12.67 19.03
CA VAL A 42 10.54 -12.26 20.24
C VAL A 42 9.18 -12.98 20.30
N LEU A 43 8.46 -13.04 19.20
CA LEU A 43 7.15 -13.72 19.13
C LEU A 43 7.25 -15.21 19.45
N LYS A 44 8.25 -15.90 18.89
CA LYS A 44 8.50 -17.32 19.18
C LYS A 44 8.82 -17.57 20.65
N TYR A 45 9.47 -16.62 21.32
CA TYR A 45 9.81 -16.74 22.74
C TYR A 45 8.58 -16.60 23.64
N TYR A 46 7.73 -15.59 23.40
CA TYR A 46 6.56 -15.32 24.26
C TYR A 46 5.33 -16.17 23.93
N TYR A 47 5.15 -16.56 22.66
CA TYR A 47 3.97 -17.28 22.19
C TYR A 47 4.32 -18.61 21.48
N PRO A 48 5.12 -19.50 22.09
CA PRO A 48 5.64 -20.70 21.41
C PRO A 48 4.57 -21.69 20.91
N HIS A 49 3.32 -21.54 21.38
CA HIS A 49 2.21 -22.44 21.07
C HIS A 49 1.38 -22.02 19.85
N ILE A 50 1.64 -20.86 19.26
CA ILE A 50 0.90 -20.38 18.07
C ILE A 50 1.72 -20.62 16.80
N LYS A 51 1.04 -20.58 15.65
CA LYS A 51 1.75 -20.67 14.36
C LYS A 51 2.42 -19.32 14.07
N HIS A 52 3.69 -19.34 13.68
CA HIS A 52 4.44 -18.14 13.31
C HIS A 52 4.76 -18.18 11.81
N TYR A 53 4.32 -17.16 11.10
CA TYR A 53 4.61 -16.94 9.69
C TYR A 53 5.58 -15.78 9.51
N GLU A 54 6.33 -15.80 8.43
CA GLU A 54 7.30 -14.75 8.11
C GLU A 54 6.72 -13.81 7.05
N ASN A 55 6.71 -14.26 5.80
CA ASN A 55 6.28 -13.45 4.66
C ASN A 55 4.79 -13.64 4.35
N ILE A 56 3.99 -12.58 4.55
CA ILE A 56 2.57 -12.56 4.21
C ILE A 56 2.30 -12.80 2.72
N PHE A 57 3.18 -12.35 1.83
CA PHE A 57 3.00 -12.50 0.37
C PHE A 57 3.32 -13.90 -0.16
N GLY A 58 4.06 -14.70 0.61
CA GLY A 58 4.49 -16.05 0.23
C GLY A 58 3.78 -17.17 0.99
N THR A 59 2.85 -16.82 1.88
CA THR A 59 2.19 -17.78 2.77
C THR A 59 0.74 -17.98 2.34
N ASP A 60 0.32 -19.24 2.22
CA ASP A 60 -1.10 -19.58 2.05
C ASP A 60 -1.81 -19.61 3.41
N PHE A 61 -2.78 -18.72 3.60
CA PHE A 61 -3.58 -18.63 4.82
C PHE A 61 -4.96 -19.31 4.70
N SER A 62 -5.20 -20.08 3.62
CA SER A 62 -6.50 -20.73 3.36
C SER A 62 -6.97 -21.64 4.50
N GLU A 63 -6.04 -22.24 5.25
CA GLU A 63 -6.35 -23.06 6.44
C GLU A 63 -7.12 -22.29 7.54
N TRP A 64 -7.00 -20.96 7.57
CA TRP A 64 -7.62 -20.10 8.58
C TRP A 64 -8.98 -19.54 8.17
N ARG A 65 -9.42 -19.78 6.92
CA ARG A 65 -10.68 -19.25 6.39
C ARG A 65 -11.87 -19.74 7.24
N GLY A 66 -12.64 -18.79 7.78
CA GLY A 66 -13.77 -19.07 8.67
C GLY A 66 -13.39 -19.49 10.10
N ARG A 67 -12.10 -19.47 10.47
CA ARG A 67 -11.60 -19.90 11.79
C ARG A 67 -11.10 -18.74 12.67
N VAL A 68 -10.94 -17.56 12.11
CA VAL A 68 -10.47 -16.34 12.81
C VAL A 68 -11.64 -15.39 12.99
N ASN A 69 -11.78 -14.83 14.19
CA ASN A 69 -12.82 -13.85 14.52
C ASN A 69 -12.31 -12.41 14.46
N VAL A 70 -11.05 -12.18 14.85
CA VAL A 70 -10.43 -10.85 14.88
C VAL A 70 -9.08 -10.90 14.19
N ILE A 71 -8.83 -9.93 13.31
CA ILE A 71 -7.54 -9.73 12.67
C ILE A 71 -6.96 -8.40 13.12
N THR A 72 -5.73 -8.40 13.64
CA THR A 72 -4.94 -7.17 13.83
C THR A 72 -3.88 -7.07 12.75
N ALA A 73 -3.76 -5.90 12.13
CA ALA A 73 -2.72 -5.67 11.15
C ALA A 73 -2.23 -4.23 11.12
N GLY A 74 -0.92 -4.05 11.13
CA GLY A 74 -0.24 -2.76 11.01
C GLY A 74 0.31 -2.54 9.60
N PHE A 75 -0.55 -2.47 8.58
CA PHE A 75 -0.07 -2.26 7.22
C PHE A 75 0.39 -0.82 7.00
N PRO A 76 1.39 -0.60 6.14
CA PRO A 76 1.78 0.74 5.76
C PRO A 76 0.63 1.45 5.02
N CYS A 77 0.45 2.76 5.23
CA CYS A 77 -0.69 3.49 4.67
C CYS A 77 -0.29 4.75 3.91
N PHE A 78 -1.24 5.22 3.12
CA PHE A 78 -1.26 6.55 2.52
C PHE A 78 -2.14 7.49 3.32
N VAL A 79 -1.89 8.80 3.21
CA VAL A 79 -2.73 9.82 3.85
C VAL A 79 -4.10 9.89 3.15
N ALA A 80 -5.15 10.24 3.89
CA ALA A 80 -6.47 10.54 3.35
C ALA A 80 -6.38 11.56 2.18
N GLY A 81 -7.26 11.40 1.19
CA GLY A 81 -7.24 12.17 -0.05
C GLY A 81 -6.29 11.61 -1.12
N THR A 82 -5.51 10.56 -0.83
CA THR A 82 -4.64 9.94 -1.84
C THR A 82 -5.49 9.32 -2.95
N PRO A 83 -5.32 9.71 -4.22
CA PRO A 83 -6.15 9.19 -5.30
C PRO A 83 -5.79 7.73 -5.62
N VAL A 84 -6.81 6.89 -5.65
CA VAL A 84 -6.75 5.47 -6.04
C VAL A 84 -7.50 5.30 -7.35
N LEU A 85 -6.86 4.68 -8.33
CA LEU A 85 -7.51 4.40 -9.61
C LEU A 85 -8.45 3.20 -9.46
N THR A 86 -9.75 3.47 -9.49
CA THR A 86 -10.80 2.45 -9.46
C THR A 86 -11.46 2.32 -10.84
N LYS A 87 -12.23 1.26 -11.08
CA LYS A 87 -13.01 1.14 -12.34
C LYS A 87 -13.99 2.29 -12.59
N ARG A 88 -14.40 3.02 -11.55
CA ARG A 88 -15.30 4.18 -11.67
C ARG A 88 -14.54 5.50 -11.83
N GLY A 89 -13.21 5.46 -11.94
CA GLY A 89 -12.33 6.62 -11.93
C GLY A 89 -11.54 6.77 -10.63
N PHE A 90 -10.88 7.91 -10.47
CA PHE A 90 -10.10 8.19 -9.27
C PHE A 90 -11.02 8.46 -8.07
N LEU A 91 -10.82 7.71 -6.98
CA LEU A 91 -11.45 7.97 -5.69
C LEU A 91 -10.37 8.26 -4.64
N PRO A 92 -10.62 9.18 -3.69
CA PRO A 92 -9.80 9.29 -2.49
C PRO A 92 -9.74 7.94 -1.75
N ILE A 93 -8.57 7.57 -1.22
CA ILE A 93 -8.37 6.29 -0.52
C ILE A 93 -9.32 6.09 0.67
N ASP A 94 -9.72 7.18 1.33
CA ASP A 94 -10.67 7.21 2.43
C ASP A 94 -12.14 7.13 1.99
N GLU A 95 -12.42 7.24 0.70
CA GLU A 95 -13.73 7.00 0.09
C GLU A 95 -13.86 5.63 -0.58
N VAL A 96 -12.75 4.92 -0.79
CA VAL A 96 -12.74 3.55 -1.32
C VAL A 96 -13.43 2.60 -0.34
N ARG A 97 -14.32 1.75 -0.87
CA ARG A 97 -15.11 0.80 -0.07
C ARG A 97 -14.77 -0.63 -0.44
N ILE A 98 -15.10 -1.55 0.48
CA ILE A 98 -15.05 -2.98 0.22
C ILE A 98 -15.92 -3.28 -1.02
N GLY A 99 -15.36 -4.03 -1.96
CA GLY A 99 -15.98 -4.36 -3.25
C GLY A 99 -15.67 -3.39 -4.40
N ASP A 100 -15.11 -2.20 -4.15
CA ASP A 100 -14.61 -1.36 -5.25
C ASP A 100 -13.42 -2.05 -5.92
N GLU A 101 -13.38 -2.02 -7.26
CA GLU A 101 -12.30 -2.63 -8.02
C GLU A 101 -11.18 -1.62 -8.31
N VAL A 102 -9.96 -1.93 -7.85
CA VAL A 102 -8.77 -1.06 -7.96
C VAL A 102 -7.72 -1.64 -8.88
N LEU A 103 -7.02 -0.79 -9.64
CA LEU A 103 -5.93 -1.23 -10.52
C LEU A 103 -4.74 -1.68 -9.66
N THR A 104 -4.25 -2.90 -9.88
CA THR A 104 -3.11 -3.46 -9.14
C THR A 104 -1.84 -3.55 -10.00
N THR A 105 -0.76 -4.08 -9.41
CA THR A 105 0.55 -4.21 -10.06
C THR A 105 0.56 -5.19 -11.24
N ASP A 106 -0.40 -6.12 -11.31
CA ASP A 106 -0.55 -7.04 -12.45
C ASP A 106 -1.28 -6.40 -13.65
N ARG A 107 -1.62 -5.11 -13.54
CA ARG A 107 -2.34 -4.30 -14.54
C ARG A 107 -3.80 -4.71 -14.74
N SER A 108 -4.37 -5.47 -13.82
CA SER A 108 -5.80 -5.80 -13.78
C SER A 108 -6.48 -5.19 -12.56
N TYR A 109 -7.81 -5.19 -12.60
CA TYR A 109 -8.65 -4.65 -11.54
C TYR A 109 -9.05 -5.77 -10.58
N HIS A 110 -8.84 -5.54 -9.29
CA HIS A 110 -9.20 -6.50 -8.23
C HIS A 110 -10.09 -5.83 -7.18
N PRO A 111 -11.05 -6.56 -6.59
CA PRO A 111 -11.92 -6.01 -5.55
C PRO A 111 -11.14 -5.72 -4.27
N VAL A 112 -11.49 -4.61 -3.61
CA VAL A 112 -11.01 -4.29 -2.27
C VAL A 112 -11.71 -5.21 -1.27
N GLU A 113 -10.93 -6.07 -0.61
CA GLU A 113 -11.45 -7.01 0.39
C GLU A 113 -11.62 -6.37 1.78
N CYS A 114 -10.81 -5.35 2.09
CA CYS A 114 -10.79 -4.73 3.40
C CYS A 114 -10.32 -3.27 3.30
N THR A 115 -10.81 -2.42 4.21
CA THR A 115 -10.36 -1.05 4.39
C THR A 115 -9.82 -0.87 5.81
N MET A 116 -8.84 0.01 5.97
CA MET A 116 -8.17 0.23 7.25
C MET A 116 -7.94 1.73 7.48
N ARG A 117 -7.89 2.13 8.74
CA ARG A 117 -7.59 3.51 9.14
C ARG A 117 -6.74 3.49 10.39
N HIS A 118 -5.65 4.24 10.38
CA HIS A 118 -4.80 4.43 11.55
C HIS A 118 -4.28 5.87 11.60
N THR A 119 -3.83 6.29 12.78
CA THR A 119 -3.17 7.58 12.97
C THR A 119 -1.66 7.35 12.98
N ALA A 120 -0.94 8.07 12.12
CA ALA A 120 0.52 8.02 12.05
C ALA A 120 1.13 9.31 12.61
N ASN A 121 2.22 9.18 13.37
CA ASN A 121 2.95 10.32 13.91
C ASN A 121 3.96 10.93 12.92
N GLU A 122 4.34 10.16 11.90
CA GLU A 122 5.34 10.55 10.92
C GLU A 122 4.81 10.28 9.51
N ILE A 123 5.02 11.24 8.60
CA ILE A 123 4.59 11.18 7.21
C ILE A 123 5.77 11.59 6.32
N ILE A 124 6.04 10.78 5.30
CA ILE A 124 7.00 11.06 4.24
C ILE A 124 6.29 11.66 3.04
N TYR A 125 6.93 12.69 2.46
CA TYR A 125 6.51 13.36 1.25
C TYR A 125 7.38 12.86 0.09
N LEU A 126 6.79 12.06 -0.79
CA LEU A 126 7.46 11.52 -1.95
C LEU A 126 7.05 12.29 -3.21
N ARG A 127 8.05 12.85 -3.91
CA ARG A 127 7.85 13.50 -5.21
C ARG A 127 8.81 12.90 -6.22
N ALA A 128 8.26 12.34 -7.29
CA ALA A 128 9.02 11.86 -8.42
C ALA A 128 8.60 12.55 -9.73
N GLN A 129 9.43 12.38 -10.75
CA GLN A 129 9.13 12.86 -12.10
C GLN A 129 7.87 12.17 -12.65
N GLY A 130 6.96 12.93 -13.25
CA GLY A 130 5.70 12.43 -13.80
C GLY A 130 4.54 12.41 -12.79
N MET A 131 4.79 12.67 -11.51
CA MET A 131 3.72 12.83 -10.52
C MET A 131 3.16 14.25 -10.57
N TYR A 132 1.84 14.39 -10.71
CA TYR A 132 1.17 15.69 -10.66
C TYR A 132 1.30 16.37 -9.30
N LYS A 133 1.24 15.58 -8.22
CA LYS A 133 1.34 16.03 -6.83
C LYS A 133 2.22 15.07 -6.03
N GLU A 134 2.79 15.54 -4.92
CA GLU A 134 3.47 14.66 -3.97
C GLU A 134 2.52 13.59 -3.41
N LEU A 135 3.07 12.40 -3.17
CA LEU A 135 2.40 11.31 -2.46
C LEU A 135 2.83 11.33 -1.00
N LYS A 136 1.88 11.16 -0.10
CA LYS A 136 2.11 11.22 1.35
C LYS A 136 1.83 9.86 1.95
N CYS A 137 2.81 9.28 2.66
CA CYS A 137 2.73 7.92 3.18
C CYS A 137 3.50 7.76 4.48
N THR A 138 3.28 6.65 5.17
CA THR A 138 4.06 6.28 6.36
C THR A 138 5.50 5.87 5.99
N PRO A 139 6.49 6.04 6.89
CA PRO A 139 7.90 5.72 6.60
C PRO A 139 8.16 4.27 6.17
N ASN A 140 7.37 3.33 6.68
CA ASN A 140 7.47 1.92 6.37
C ASN A 140 6.82 1.51 5.03
N HIS A 141 6.18 2.44 4.30
CA HIS A 141 5.46 2.10 3.08
C HIS A 141 6.39 1.62 1.96
N PRO A 142 6.24 0.39 1.44
CA PRO A 142 7.14 -0.15 0.44
C PRO A 142 6.81 0.41 -0.95
N PHE A 143 7.84 0.89 -1.64
CA PHE A 143 7.79 1.30 -3.03
C PHE A 143 8.65 0.36 -3.88
N TYR A 144 8.14 -0.05 -5.03
CA TYR A 144 8.95 -0.75 -6.01
C TYR A 144 9.93 0.24 -6.66
N ALA A 145 11.22 0.12 -6.36
CA ALA A 145 12.20 1.12 -6.74
C ALA A 145 13.56 0.52 -7.16
N ARG A 146 14.33 1.31 -7.93
CA ARG A 146 15.73 1.05 -8.26
C ARG A 146 16.61 2.12 -7.64
N SER A 147 17.50 1.69 -6.75
CA SER A 147 18.43 2.61 -6.09
C SER A 147 19.52 3.08 -7.04
N LYS A 148 19.80 4.38 -7.01
CA LYS A 148 20.85 5.03 -7.77
C LYS A 148 22.20 4.85 -7.07
N ARG A 149 23.21 4.40 -7.82
CA ARG A 149 24.61 4.39 -7.39
C ARG A 149 25.45 5.23 -8.34
N ARG A 150 26.38 5.98 -7.78
CA ARG A 150 27.37 6.75 -8.53
C ARG A 150 28.75 6.21 -8.20
N TYR A 151 29.57 6.02 -9.22
CA TYR A 151 30.98 5.69 -9.06
C TYR A 151 31.81 6.51 -10.04
N TYR A 152 33.07 6.69 -9.67
CA TYR A 152 34.06 7.37 -10.49
C TYR A 152 34.83 6.32 -11.29
N GLU A 153 34.88 6.52 -12.61
CA GLU A 153 35.67 5.67 -13.50
C GLU A 153 36.32 6.56 -14.56
N ASN A 154 37.65 6.50 -14.67
CA ASN A 154 38.45 7.25 -15.65
C ASN A 154 38.10 8.75 -15.73
N GLY A 155 37.98 9.41 -14.56
CA GLY A 155 37.69 10.85 -14.48
C GLY A 155 36.24 11.24 -14.80
N THR A 156 35.36 10.28 -15.11
CA THR A 156 33.93 10.53 -15.41
C THR A 156 33.03 9.92 -14.33
N ILE A 157 32.00 10.67 -13.92
CA ILE A 157 30.97 10.16 -12.99
C ILE A 157 29.99 9.30 -13.80
N LYS A 158 29.95 8.00 -13.51
CA LYS A 158 28.93 7.10 -14.05
C LYS A 158 27.81 6.89 -13.04
N THR A 159 26.57 6.91 -13.53
CA THR A 159 25.37 6.61 -12.74
C THR A 159 24.83 5.26 -13.18
N VAL A 160 24.68 4.33 -12.23
CA VAL A 160 24.06 3.02 -12.46
C VAL A 160 22.89 2.84 -11.51
N TYR A 161 21.95 1.99 -11.91
CA TYR A 161 20.76 1.66 -11.14
C TYR A 161 20.79 0.19 -10.80
N GLY A 162 20.62 -0.13 -9.52
CA GLY A 162 20.53 -1.51 -9.05
C GLY A 162 19.30 -2.24 -9.56
N GLU A 163 19.11 -3.47 -9.11
CA GLU A 163 17.91 -4.26 -9.36
C GLU A 163 16.67 -3.59 -8.74
N ALA A 164 15.51 -3.85 -9.33
CA ALA A 164 14.24 -3.33 -8.86
C ALA A 164 13.72 -4.19 -7.72
N LYS A 165 13.45 -3.57 -6.57
CA LYS A 165 12.97 -4.25 -5.36
C LYS A 165 12.04 -3.33 -4.57
N TYR A 166 11.29 -3.90 -3.64
CA TYR A 166 10.53 -3.11 -2.68
C TYR A 166 11.49 -2.49 -1.66
N VAL A 167 11.42 -1.17 -1.51
CA VAL A 167 12.23 -0.36 -0.59
C VAL A 167 11.27 0.49 0.25
N LYS A 168 11.52 0.63 1.54
CA LYS A 168 10.68 1.46 2.41
C LYS A 168 10.76 2.92 2.00
N ALA A 169 9.68 3.68 2.20
CA ALA A 169 9.63 5.10 1.88
C ALA A 169 10.75 5.90 2.54
N SER A 170 11.12 5.55 3.78
CA SER A 170 12.23 6.17 4.53
C SER A 170 13.62 5.89 3.98
N GLU A 171 13.77 4.84 3.17
CA GLU A 171 15.06 4.41 2.62
C GLU A 171 15.27 4.92 1.18
N LEU A 172 14.26 5.57 0.58
CA LEU A 172 14.37 6.14 -0.75
C LEU A 172 15.24 7.39 -0.75
N ALA A 173 16.16 7.46 -1.71
CA ALA A 173 17.06 8.60 -1.86
C ALA A 173 16.72 9.44 -3.11
N LYS A 174 17.10 10.72 -3.06
CA LYS A 174 16.93 11.62 -4.21
C LYS A 174 17.67 11.08 -5.44
N GLY A 175 16.91 10.79 -6.49
CA GLY A 175 17.44 10.29 -7.76
C GLY A 175 17.24 8.79 -7.98
N ASP A 176 16.72 8.07 -6.97
CA ASP A 176 16.16 6.73 -7.14
C ASP A 176 14.99 6.77 -8.13
N LYS A 177 14.74 5.62 -8.78
CA LYS A 177 13.62 5.47 -9.70
C LYS A 177 12.53 4.68 -8.99
N VAL A 178 11.35 5.27 -8.86
CA VAL A 178 10.15 4.58 -8.37
C VAL A 178 9.37 4.05 -9.57
N GLY A 179 8.85 2.83 -9.45
CA GLY A 179 8.02 2.19 -10.46
C GLY A 179 6.59 2.72 -10.42
N TYR A 180 6.03 2.97 -11.61
CA TYR A 180 4.63 3.33 -11.80
C TYR A 180 4.03 2.36 -12.82
N PRO A 181 2.87 1.75 -12.54
CA PRO A 181 2.16 1.02 -13.58
C PRO A 181 1.72 2.02 -14.66
N ILE A 182 2.16 1.79 -15.89
CA ILE A 182 1.65 2.53 -17.04
C ILE A 182 0.31 1.90 -17.39
N HIS A 183 -0.76 2.67 -17.25
CA HIS A 183 -2.08 2.23 -17.67
C HIS A 183 -2.22 2.43 -19.18
N GLU A 184 -2.23 1.34 -19.94
CA GLU A 184 -2.55 1.33 -21.37
C GLU A 184 -4.07 1.30 -21.54
N GLY A 185 -4.73 2.38 -21.13
CA GLY A 185 -6.17 2.55 -21.33
C GLY A 185 -6.47 2.99 -22.75
N SER A 186 -7.47 2.39 -23.39
CA SER A 186 -8.16 3.04 -24.50
C SER A 186 -9.45 3.65 -23.95
N ASP A 187 -9.49 4.98 -23.89
CA ASP A 187 -10.75 5.66 -23.59
C ASP A 187 -11.61 5.65 -24.85
N THR A 188 -12.49 4.65 -24.93
CA THR A 188 -13.50 4.53 -26.00
C THR A 188 -14.81 5.20 -25.63
N SER A 189 -14.89 5.86 -24.47
CA SER A 189 -16.11 6.50 -23.98
C SER A 189 -16.57 7.60 -24.94
N PHE A 190 -15.63 8.19 -25.70
CA PHE A 190 -15.91 9.20 -26.70
C PHE A 190 -15.04 9.06 -27.96
N THR A 191 -15.53 9.59 -29.08
CA THR A 191 -14.83 9.55 -30.35
C THR A 191 -13.60 10.47 -30.35
N THR A 192 -12.64 10.23 -31.24
CA THR A 192 -11.50 11.13 -31.45
C THR A 192 -11.95 12.56 -31.77
N ALA A 193 -13.08 12.72 -32.48
CA ALA A 193 -13.65 14.03 -32.79
C ALA A 193 -14.11 14.78 -31.53
N PHE A 194 -14.77 14.08 -30.60
CA PHE A 194 -15.15 14.67 -29.30
C PHE A 194 -13.92 15.11 -28.52
N TRP A 195 -12.89 14.27 -28.41
CA TRP A 195 -11.67 14.63 -27.68
C TRP A 195 -10.89 15.78 -28.34
N LYS A 196 -10.92 15.89 -29.67
CA LYS A 196 -10.40 17.06 -30.39
C LYS A 196 -11.17 18.33 -30.04
N LEU A 197 -12.51 18.27 -29.98
CA LEU A 197 -13.35 19.40 -29.58
C LEU A 197 -13.06 19.82 -28.14
N VAL A 198 -13.02 18.87 -27.20
CA VAL A 198 -12.70 19.14 -25.79
C VAL A 198 -11.31 19.75 -25.67
N GLY A 199 -10.31 19.21 -26.37
CA GLY A 199 -8.96 19.75 -26.37
C GLY A 199 -8.90 21.19 -26.89
N ALA A 200 -9.59 21.48 -28.00
CA ALA A 200 -9.69 22.84 -28.56
C ALA A 200 -10.42 23.80 -27.60
N TRP A 201 -11.51 23.34 -26.96
CA TRP A 201 -12.22 24.14 -25.97
C TRP A 201 -11.42 24.37 -24.69
N ILE A 202 -10.61 23.41 -24.24
CA ILE A 202 -9.70 23.62 -23.10
C ILE A 202 -8.57 24.59 -23.45
N ALA A 203 -8.06 24.54 -24.69
CA ALA A 203 -6.96 25.39 -25.13
C ALA A 203 -7.39 26.84 -25.41
N ASP A 204 -8.47 27.01 -26.17
CA ASP A 204 -8.91 28.30 -26.72
C ASP A 204 -10.34 28.68 -26.31
N GLY A 205 -11.03 27.82 -25.56
CA GLY A 205 -12.39 28.07 -25.14
C GLY A 205 -12.49 29.13 -24.06
N TRP A 206 -13.66 29.74 -23.98
CA TRP A 206 -14.00 30.78 -23.02
C TRP A 206 -15.30 30.40 -22.33
N THR A 207 -15.39 30.70 -21.04
CA THR A 207 -16.60 30.49 -20.24
C THR A 207 -16.91 31.78 -19.47
N ASP A 208 -18.15 32.26 -19.59
CA ASP A 208 -18.68 33.32 -18.74
C ASP A 208 -19.46 32.67 -17.61
N ILE A 209 -18.86 32.67 -16.42
CA ILE A 209 -19.52 32.22 -15.20
C ILE A 209 -20.32 33.43 -14.73
N GLY A 210 -21.51 33.65 -15.31
CA GLY A 210 -22.34 34.86 -15.16
C GLY A 210 -22.60 35.31 -13.72
N LYS A 211 -21.57 35.85 -13.07
CA LYS A 211 -21.63 36.61 -11.83
C LYS A 211 -21.98 38.03 -12.23
N ARG A 212 -23.28 38.29 -12.28
CA ARG A 212 -23.79 39.60 -11.88
C ARG A 212 -23.69 39.73 -10.37
#